data_AF-A0A926RYJ0-F1
#
_entry.id   AF-A0A926RYJ0-F1
#
_cell.length_a   1.000
_cell.length_b   1.000
_cell.length_c   1.000
_cell.angle_alpha   90.00
_cell.angle_beta   90.00
_cell.angle_gamma   90.00
#
_symmetry.space_group_name_H-M   'P 1'
#
loop_
_entity.id
_entity.type
_entity.pdbx_description
1 polymer ?
#
loop_
_entity_poly.entity_id
_entity_poly.type
_entity_poly.pdbx_seq_one_letter_code
_entity_poly.pdbx_strand_id
1 'polypeptide(L)'
;MADFKRVLLLGTGPTSIQLALLLKKQRNCSVGIAGRASVRSESFFESIQQNNQLSRVSVQNEKHQAMEGECFIDHLFNGYETITGEWDTLIFSVTTDAYVEVLEKISNQLLKQVKCIVLMSPTFGSNSLIRNYMNQLHSDAEIISFSTYLGDTRWMDDRPSHHVLTTAVKKKVYIGSTHHSSKNIEILSKVYEQLGIELDVMDSPLEAETRNISLYVHPPLFMNDFSLNAIFGDVNNKKYVYKIYPEGPITQYLIRDMLSQWKEIMNVLEEINIKSINLLKFMTDDNYPVRLESLSRQDIESFNHLETIHQEYLLYIRYTSLLMDPFSEPDENGRYFDFSAVPIRKMFVNREGFLDIPRMPKEDYYRIKIIQGIARYLDSECPTIDKFIKTYESKIVEVAQSHENELLSDGFVVQSFDEDLNMICSEIGKSIGTKQLK
;
A
#
# COMPACT_ATOMS: atom_id res chain seq x y z
N MET A 1 3.54 25.89 15.82
CA MET A 1 2.13 25.45 15.78
C MET A 1 2.13 24.01 15.29
N ALA A 2 1.37 23.11 15.91
CA ALA A 2 1.39 21.70 15.56
C ALA A 2 0.20 21.39 14.65
N ASP A 3 0.45 21.01 13.40
CA ASP A 3 -0.61 20.73 12.42
C ASP A 3 -1.37 19.43 12.75
N PHE A 4 -0.90 18.68 13.75
CA PHE A 4 -1.55 17.50 14.32
C PHE A 4 -2.36 17.84 15.59
N LYS A 5 -3.16 18.91 15.60
CA LYS A 5 -4.11 19.17 16.71
C LYS A 5 -5.47 18.57 16.44
N ARG A 6 -5.99 18.79 15.23
CA ARG A 6 -7.26 18.23 14.72
C ARG A 6 -6.93 17.38 13.50
N VAL A 7 -7.04 16.07 13.63
CA VAL A 7 -6.64 15.11 12.60
C VAL A 7 -7.86 14.34 12.14
N LEU A 8 -8.13 14.37 10.84
CA LEU A 8 -9.21 13.59 10.23
C LEU A 8 -8.63 12.38 9.49
N LEU A 9 -9.01 11.19 9.94
CA LEU A 9 -8.67 9.93 9.28
C LEU A 9 -9.72 9.63 8.22
N LEU A 10 -9.29 9.52 6.96
CA LEU A 10 -10.13 9.19 5.82
C LEU A 10 -10.01 7.69 5.58
N GLY A 11 -11.06 6.94 5.92
CA GLY A 11 -11.11 5.48 5.90
C GLY A 11 -11.67 4.92 7.21
N THR A 12 -12.32 3.76 7.12
CA THR A 12 -12.92 3.03 8.26
C THR A 12 -12.31 1.64 8.42
N GLY A 13 -11.07 1.47 7.96
CA GLY A 13 -10.34 0.21 8.04
C GLY A 13 -9.66 0.03 9.40
N PRO A 14 -9.05 -1.14 9.64
CA PRO A 14 -8.29 -1.39 10.86
C PRO A 14 -7.15 -0.40 11.09
N THR A 15 -6.48 0.02 10.00
CA THR A 15 -5.45 1.06 10.01
C THR A 15 -5.95 2.37 10.63
N SER A 16 -7.18 2.79 10.36
CA SER A 16 -7.74 4.03 10.89
C SER A 16 -7.89 3.96 12.41
N ILE A 17 -8.31 2.81 12.95
CA ILE A 17 -8.43 2.59 14.40
C ILE A 17 -7.05 2.57 15.08
N GLN A 18 -6.06 1.89 14.49
CA GLN A 18 -4.69 1.94 15.02
C GLN A 18 -4.15 3.37 15.05
N LEU A 19 -4.30 4.12 13.95
CA LEU A 19 -3.79 5.49 13.85
C LEU A 19 -4.50 6.43 14.82
N ALA A 20 -5.80 6.28 15.03
CA ALA A 20 -6.56 7.05 16.01
C ALA A 20 -5.97 6.89 17.42
N LEU A 21 -5.71 5.64 17.83
CA LEU A 21 -5.08 5.34 19.12
C LEU A 21 -3.70 5.98 19.24
N LEU A 22 -2.84 5.86 18.22
CA LEU A 22 -1.49 6.40 18.25
C LEU A 22 -1.48 7.93 18.35
N LEU A 23 -2.32 8.60 17.57
CA LEU A 23 -2.47 10.06 17.60
C LEU A 23 -2.97 10.53 18.97
N LYS A 24 -3.96 9.84 19.54
CA LYS A 24 -4.49 10.14 20.88
C LYS A 24 -3.42 9.95 21.95
N LYS A 25 -2.76 8.78 21.99
CA LYS A 25 -1.78 8.41 23.00
C LYS A 25 -0.54 9.29 22.98
N GLN A 26 -0.01 9.61 21.80
CA GLN A 26 1.27 10.31 21.68
C GLN A 26 1.14 11.83 21.61
N ARG A 27 -0.02 12.35 21.21
CA ARG A 27 -0.18 13.78 20.89
C ARG A 27 -1.42 14.42 21.49
N ASN A 28 -2.32 13.65 22.11
CA ASN A 28 -3.60 14.12 22.64
C ASN A 28 -4.39 14.94 21.62
N CYS A 29 -4.42 14.45 20.37
CA CYS A 29 -5.15 15.10 19.27
C CYS A 29 -6.67 14.99 19.44
N SER A 30 -7.40 15.92 18.84
CA SER A 30 -8.77 15.65 18.41
C SER A 30 -8.70 14.82 17.12
N VAL A 31 -9.37 13.67 17.10
CA VAL A 31 -9.37 12.69 16.02
C VAL A 31 -10.79 12.52 15.51
N GLY A 32 -10.98 12.80 14.22
CA GLY A 32 -12.16 12.42 13.47
C GLY A 32 -11.90 11.19 12.61
N ILE A 33 -12.95 10.41 12.36
CA ILE A 33 -12.93 9.34 11.34
C ILE A 33 -14.07 9.59 10.36
N ALA A 34 -13.77 9.57 9.06
CA ALA A 34 -14.75 9.64 8.00
C ALA A 34 -14.62 8.43 7.06
N GLY A 35 -15.74 7.93 6.56
CA GLY A 35 -15.75 6.86 5.57
C GLY A 35 -16.97 6.92 4.68
N ARG A 36 -16.88 6.30 3.49
CA ARG A 36 -18.02 6.15 2.58
C ARG A 36 -19.21 5.51 3.28
N ALA A 37 -20.43 5.92 2.93
CA ALA A 37 -21.63 5.18 3.30
C ALA A 37 -21.74 3.92 2.42
N SER A 38 -21.55 2.74 3.01
CA SER A 38 -21.53 1.44 2.33
C SER A 38 -21.95 0.37 3.33
N VAL A 39 -22.47 -0.76 2.84
CA VAL A 39 -22.87 -1.88 3.70
C VAL A 39 -21.69 -2.41 4.54
N ARG A 40 -20.45 -2.21 4.08
CA ARG A 40 -19.25 -2.57 4.86
C ARG A 40 -18.98 -1.60 6.01
N SER A 41 -19.08 -0.30 5.75
CA SER A 41 -18.79 0.75 6.75
C SER A 41 -19.94 0.94 7.73
N GLU A 42 -21.18 0.61 7.37
CA GLU A 42 -22.34 0.66 8.27
C GLU A 42 -22.09 -0.14 9.55
N SER A 43 -21.68 -1.41 9.44
CA SER A 43 -21.34 -2.23 10.62
C SER A 43 -20.22 -1.64 11.47
N PHE A 44 -19.28 -0.90 10.87
CA PHE A 44 -18.24 -0.20 11.61
C PHE A 44 -18.83 0.98 12.39
N PHE A 45 -19.61 1.85 11.73
CA PHE A 45 -20.23 3.01 12.37
C PHE A 45 -21.16 2.59 13.52
N GLU A 46 -21.99 1.57 13.30
CA GLU A 46 -22.85 1.00 14.35
C GLU A 46 -22.03 0.50 15.53
N SER A 47 -20.95 -0.26 15.27
CA SER A 47 -20.11 -0.81 16.33
C SER A 47 -19.44 0.28 17.17
N ILE A 48 -18.93 1.34 16.54
CA ILE A 48 -18.33 2.49 17.24
C ILE A 48 -19.38 3.24 18.07
N GLN A 49 -20.58 3.48 17.52
CA GLN A 49 -21.65 4.18 18.23
C GLN A 49 -22.17 3.37 19.42
N GLN A 50 -22.40 2.06 19.26
CA GLN A 50 -22.83 1.15 20.33
C GLN A 50 -21.83 1.09 21.49
N ASN A 51 -20.55 1.35 21.22
CA ASN A 51 -19.49 1.39 22.23
C ASN A 51 -19.16 2.82 22.68
N ASN A 52 -20.10 3.76 22.56
CA ASN A 52 -19.92 5.16 22.99
C ASN A 52 -18.65 5.81 22.41
N GLN A 53 -18.35 5.53 21.14
CA GLN A 53 -17.16 6.00 20.42
C GLN A 53 -15.82 5.48 20.96
N LEU A 54 -15.83 4.52 21.90
CA LEU A 54 -14.64 3.85 22.36
C LEU A 54 -14.16 2.86 21.29
N SER A 55 -12.89 2.98 20.93
CA SER A 55 -12.19 2.06 20.04
C SER A 55 -11.06 1.36 20.77
N ARG A 56 -10.75 0.14 20.35
CA ARG A 56 -9.77 -0.73 21.00
C ARG A 56 -8.81 -1.33 19.98
N VAL A 57 -7.53 -1.33 20.35
CA VAL A 57 -6.48 -2.08 19.66
C VAL A 57 -5.94 -3.12 20.64
N SER A 58 -5.89 -4.38 20.20
CA SER A 58 -5.15 -5.45 20.85
C SER A 58 -3.94 -5.84 20.03
N VAL A 59 -2.98 -6.51 20.65
CA VAL A 59 -1.76 -6.99 19.98
C VAL A 59 -1.63 -8.50 20.12
N GLN A 60 -1.11 -9.17 19.09
CA GLN A 60 -0.87 -10.61 19.14
C GLN A 60 0.42 -10.95 19.90
N ASN A 61 1.41 -10.07 19.84
CA ASN A 61 2.73 -10.28 20.43
C ASN A 61 3.02 -9.18 21.46
N GLU A 62 3.45 -9.57 22.66
CA GLU A 62 3.80 -8.64 23.74
C GLU A 62 4.90 -7.64 23.33
N LYS A 63 5.76 -8.00 22.37
CA LYS A 63 6.75 -7.07 21.78
C LYS A 63 6.12 -5.83 21.14
N HIS A 64 4.82 -5.86 20.86
CA HIS A 64 4.08 -4.76 20.25
C HIS A 64 3.18 -4.02 21.25
N GLN A 65 3.34 -4.22 22.56
CA GLN A 65 2.50 -3.60 23.60
C GLN A 65 2.37 -2.07 23.49
N ALA A 66 3.36 -1.37 22.92
CA ALA A 66 3.27 0.07 22.64
C ALA A 66 2.08 0.44 21.74
N MET A 67 1.66 -0.48 20.86
CA MET A 67 0.54 -0.33 19.92
C MET A 67 -0.82 -0.62 20.54
N GLU A 68 -0.87 -1.27 21.70
CA GLU A 68 -2.10 -1.63 22.41
C GLU A 68 -2.70 -0.45 23.17
N GLY A 69 -4.02 -0.43 23.26
CA GLY A 69 -4.77 0.50 24.11
C GLY A 69 -6.18 0.77 23.61
N GLU A 70 -6.80 1.75 24.25
CA GLU A 70 -8.15 2.22 23.93
C GLU A 70 -8.14 3.73 23.77
N CYS A 71 -8.98 4.25 22.88
CA CYS A 71 -9.20 5.68 22.74
C CYS A 71 -10.63 6.00 22.28
N PHE A 72 -11.11 7.18 22.68
CA PHE A 72 -12.35 7.74 22.16
C PHE A 72 -12.11 8.46 20.83
N ILE A 73 -13.00 8.24 19.87
CA ILE A 73 -13.06 8.99 18.61
C ILE A 73 -13.96 10.21 18.82
N ASP A 74 -13.43 11.42 18.63
CA ASP A 74 -14.18 12.65 18.96
C ASP A 74 -15.28 12.96 17.93
N HIS A 75 -15.01 12.62 16.67
CA HIS A 75 -15.92 12.92 15.56
C HIS A 75 -16.01 11.72 14.60
N LEU A 76 -17.23 11.38 14.20
CA LEU A 76 -17.50 10.25 13.31
C LEU A 76 -18.42 10.73 12.18
N PHE A 77 -17.95 10.62 10.93
CA PHE A 77 -18.66 11.08 9.75
C PHE A 77 -18.98 9.89 8.84
N ASN A 78 -20.28 9.62 8.68
CA ASN A 78 -20.77 8.65 7.70
C ASN A 78 -21.04 9.39 6.39
N GLY A 79 -20.24 9.12 5.37
CA GLY A 79 -20.12 9.95 4.16
C GLY A 79 -19.00 10.99 4.30
N TYR A 80 -18.27 11.23 3.21
CA TYR A 80 -17.22 12.26 3.19
C TYR A 80 -17.83 13.67 3.03
N GLU A 81 -18.98 13.74 2.37
CA GLU A 81 -19.80 14.94 2.20
C GLU A 81 -20.38 15.48 3.51
N THR A 82 -20.42 14.65 4.57
CA THR A 82 -20.94 15.04 5.89
C THR A 82 -19.87 15.61 6.81
N ILE A 83 -18.61 15.66 6.37
CA ILE A 83 -17.50 16.21 7.15
C ILE A 83 -17.77 17.70 7.41
N THR A 84 -17.75 18.06 8.69
CA THR A 84 -17.89 19.44 9.16
C THR A 84 -16.77 19.81 10.11
N GLY A 85 -16.68 21.10 10.43
CA GLY A 85 -15.62 21.66 11.28
C GLY A 85 -14.34 21.97 10.52
N GLU A 86 -13.29 22.23 11.29
CA GLU A 86 -11.98 22.61 10.78
C GLU A 86 -10.95 21.53 11.15
N TRP A 87 -10.16 21.10 10.17
CA TRP A 87 -9.18 20.03 10.32
C TRP A 87 -7.82 20.52 9.87
N ASP A 88 -6.81 20.36 10.73
CA ASP A 88 -5.45 20.81 10.44
C ASP A 88 -4.73 19.79 9.53
N THR A 89 -4.96 18.49 9.77
CA THR A 89 -4.35 17.39 9.01
C THR A 89 -5.40 16.40 8.52
N LEU A 90 -5.29 15.97 7.26
CA LEU A 90 -5.99 14.81 6.72
C LEU A 90 -5.02 13.62 6.61
N ILE A 91 -5.45 12.43 7.02
CA ILE A 91 -4.67 11.20 6.84
C ILE A 91 -5.46 10.22 5.98
N PHE A 92 -4.92 9.89 4.81
CA PHE A 92 -5.49 8.92 3.89
C PHE A 92 -5.14 7.50 4.35
N SER A 93 -6.14 6.81 4.88
CA SER A 93 -6.10 5.40 5.28
C SER A 93 -6.98 4.51 4.41
N VAL A 94 -7.52 5.07 3.32
CA VAL A 94 -8.14 4.33 2.21
C VAL A 94 -7.10 3.77 1.26
N THR A 95 -7.56 2.96 0.31
CA THR A 95 -6.76 2.43 -0.79
C THR A 95 -6.40 3.57 -1.76
N THR A 96 -5.24 3.46 -2.41
CA THR A 96 -4.65 4.58 -3.16
C THR A 96 -5.49 5.01 -4.36
N ASP A 97 -6.20 4.05 -4.97
CA ASP A 97 -7.11 4.22 -6.10
C ASP A 97 -8.37 5.02 -5.74
N ALA A 98 -8.64 5.23 -4.44
CA ALA A 98 -9.78 6.02 -3.97
C ALA A 98 -9.40 7.46 -3.57
N TYR A 99 -8.14 7.88 -3.68
CA TYR A 99 -7.72 9.17 -3.11
C TYR A 99 -8.44 10.37 -3.73
N VAL A 100 -8.58 10.42 -5.05
CA VAL A 100 -9.28 11.51 -5.75
C VAL A 100 -10.78 11.45 -5.48
N GLU A 101 -11.39 10.26 -5.57
CA GLU A 101 -12.82 10.07 -5.27
C GLU A 101 -13.18 10.56 -3.85
N VAL A 102 -12.28 10.37 -2.88
CA VAL A 102 -12.45 10.88 -1.52
C VAL A 102 -12.36 12.40 -1.48
N LEU A 103 -11.36 13.01 -2.12
CA LEU A 103 -11.19 14.46 -2.14
C LEU A 103 -12.38 15.18 -2.79
N GLU A 104 -12.92 14.65 -3.89
CA GLU A 104 -14.06 15.22 -4.60
C GLU A 104 -15.34 15.30 -3.77
N LYS A 105 -15.48 14.43 -2.77
CA LYS A 105 -16.63 14.41 -1.86
C LYS A 105 -16.49 15.36 -0.67
N ILE A 106 -15.29 15.88 -0.42
CA ILE A 106 -15.03 16.82 0.68
C ILE A 106 -15.24 18.25 0.19
N SER A 107 -15.82 19.10 1.03
CA SER A 107 -15.98 20.52 0.70
C SER A 107 -14.64 21.19 0.35
N ASN A 108 -14.58 21.83 -0.81
CA ASN A 108 -13.43 22.64 -1.24
C ASN A 108 -13.03 23.71 -0.21
N GLN A 109 -14.00 24.25 0.55
CA GLN A 109 -13.71 25.23 1.59
C GLN A 109 -12.89 24.61 2.73
N LEU A 110 -13.21 23.36 3.11
CA LEU A 110 -12.47 22.62 4.12
C LEU A 110 -11.09 22.26 3.60
N LEU A 111 -10.99 21.71 2.38
CA LEU A 111 -9.71 21.32 1.79
C LEU A 111 -8.70 22.49 1.73
N LYS A 112 -9.16 23.70 1.42
CA LYS A 112 -8.30 24.90 1.41
C LYS A 112 -7.73 25.28 2.77
N GLN A 113 -8.33 24.84 3.88
CA GLN A 113 -7.88 25.14 5.24
C GLN A 113 -6.91 24.09 5.80
N VAL A 114 -6.85 22.91 5.17
CA VAL A 114 -5.95 21.82 5.56
C VAL A 114 -4.50 22.28 5.37
N LYS A 115 -3.67 22.00 6.37
CA LYS A 115 -2.24 22.36 6.36
C LYS A 115 -1.35 21.20 5.99
N CYS A 116 -1.79 19.98 6.27
CA CYS A 116 -1.03 18.76 6.01
C CYS A 116 -1.94 17.63 5.52
N ILE A 117 -1.47 16.89 4.52
CA ILE A 117 -2.07 15.64 4.04
C ILE A 117 -1.02 14.54 4.17
N VAL A 118 -1.39 13.46 4.86
CA VAL A 118 -0.52 12.29 5.05
C VAL A 118 -1.09 11.09 4.30
N LEU A 119 -0.29 10.50 3.42
CA LEU A 119 -0.63 9.30 2.66
C LEU A 119 0.01 8.09 3.34
N MET A 120 -0.81 7.20 3.91
CA MET A 120 -0.31 6.08 4.72
C MET A 120 0.14 4.87 3.89
N SER A 121 -0.48 4.64 2.74
CA SER A 121 -0.11 3.53 1.85
C SER A 121 -0.26 3.93 0.38
N PRO A 122 0.48 4.97 -0.05
CA PRO A 122 0.46 5.45 -1.41
C PRO A 122 1.06 4.43 -2.40
N THR A 123 0.81 4.66 -3.69
CA THR A 123 1.61 4.11 -4.78
C THR A 123 2.57 5.17 -5.34
N PHE A 124 3.48 4.74 -6.21
CA PHE A 124 4.35 5.65 -6.95
C PHE A 124 3.52 6.66 -7.76
N GLY A 125 3.63 7.94 -7.41
CA GLY A 125 2.90 9.05 -8.03
C GLY A 125 1.73 9.59 -7.19
N SER A 126 1.35 8.96 -6.08
CA SER A 126 0.21 9.42 -5.29
C SER A 126 0.39 10.82 -4.72
N ASN A 127 1.59 11.20 -4.27
CA ASN A 127 1.85 12.58 -3.86
C ASN A 127 1.61 13.58 -5.00
N SER A 128 2.01 13.23 -6.22
CA SER A 128 1.86 14.10 -7.40
C SER A 128 0.39 14.27 -7.75
N LEU A 129 -0.39 13.19 -7.67
CA LEU A 129 -1.85 13.22 -7.82
C LEU A 129 -2.50 14.20 -6.85
N ILE A 130 -2.23 14.03 -5.56
CA ILE A 130 -2.82 14.88 -4.51
C ILE A 130 -2.33 16.31 -4.60
N ARG A 131 -1.04 16.51 -4.91
CA ARG A 131 -0.48 17.85 -5.08
C ARG A 131 -1.12 18.59 -6.23
N ASN A 132 -1.33 17.92 -7.36
CA ASN A 132 -2.02 18.51 -8.50
C ASN A 132 -3.43 18.96 -8.09
N TYR A 133 -4.20 18.07 -7.47
CA TYR A 133 -5.56 18.35 -7.02
C TYR A 133 -5.61 19.55 -6.06
N MET A 134 -4.75 19.57 -5.03
CA MET A 134 -4.70 20.66 -4.05
C MET A 134 -4.23 21.99 -4.65
N ASN A 135 -3.32 21.96 -5.63
CA ASN A 135 -2.88 23.15 -6.37
C ASN A 135 -4.04 23.78 -7.17
N GLN A 136 -4.94 22.99 -7.74
CA GLN A 136 -6.14 23.50 -8.43
C GLN A 136 -7.10 24.23 -7.47
N LEU A 137 -7.07 23.88 -6.18
CA LEU A 137 -7.80 24.57 -5.12
C LEU A 137 -7.05 25.77 -4.54
N HIS A 138 -5.84 26.09 -5.03
CA HIS A 138 -4.94 27.09 -4.46
C HIS A 138 -4.59 26.83 -2.99
N SER A 139 -4.44 25.56 -2.61
CA SER A 139 -3.96 25.17 -1.28
C SER A 139 -2.45 24.98 -1.29
N ASP A 140 -1.80 25.38 -0.20
CA ASP A 140 -0.37 25.19 0.07
C ASP A 140 -0.10 24.05 1.07
N ALA A 141 -1.07 23.13 1.22
CA ALA A 141 -0.97 22.00 2.13
C ALA A 141 0.30 21.19 1.89
N GLU A 142 1.03 20.91 2.98
CA GLU A 142 2.13 19.97 2.96
C GLU A 142 1.62 18.56 2.64
N ILE A 143 2.27 17.85 1.72
CA ILE A 143 1.94 16.46 1.40
C ILE A 143 3.08 15.57 1.86
N ILE A 144 2.75 14.59 2.68
CA ILE A 144 3.67 13.61 3.26
C ILE A 144 3.28 12.22 2.77
N SER A 145 4.21 11.49 2.17
CA SER A 145 4.02 10.09 1.79
C SER A 145 4.85 9.19 2.68
N PHE A 146 4.20 8.19 3.28
CA PHE A 146 4.88 7.02 3.82
C PHE A 146 5.09 6.00 2.70
N SER A 147 6.07 5.11 2.84
CA SER A 147 6.20 3.99 1.91
C SER A 147 5.12 2.93 2.06
N THR A 148 4.64 2.74 3.28
CA THR A 148 3.64 1.72 3.62
C THR A 148 3.11 1.96 5.03
N TYR A 149 1.97 1.34 5.35
CA TYR A 149 1.44 1.30 6.70
C TYR A 149 2.43 0.60 7.65
N LEU A 150 2.47 1.06 8.90
CA LEU A 150 3.45 0.68 9.92
C LEU A 150 3.40 -0.79 10.39
N GLY A 151 2.45 -1.60 9.92
CA GLY A 151 2.28 -2.96 10.41
C GLY A 151 1.22 -3.77 9.67
N ASP A 152 0.78 -4.84 10.32
CA ASP A 152 -0.36 -5.65 9.91
C ASP A 152 -1.43 -5.56 10.99
N THR A 153 -2.61 -5.10 10.59
CA THR A 153 -3.72 -4.83 11.50
C THR A 153 -5.01 -5.27 10.83
N ARG A 154 -5.76 -6.10 11.55
CA ARG A 154 -7.00 -6.70 11.06
C ARG A 154 -8.10 -6.55 12.10
N TRP A 155 -9.32 -6.80 11.68
CA TRP A 155 -10.44 -6.90 12.61
C TRP A 155 -10.25 -8.10 13.54
N MET A 156 -10.57 -7.95 14.83
CA MET A 156 -10.42 -9.04 15.81
C MET A 156 -11.21 -10.29 15.37
N ASP A 157 -12.44 -10.10 14.92
CA ASP A 157 -13.36 -11.16 14.49
C ASP A 157 -13.58 -11.18 12.97
N ASP A 158 -12.60 -10.71 12.18
CA ASP A 158 -12.65 -10.61 10.71
C ASP A 158 -13.87 -9.83 10.16
N ARG A 159 -14.50 -8.99 10.99
CA ARG A 159 -15.65 -8.13 10.65
C ARG A 159 -15.39 -6.68 11.08
N PRO A 160 -15.80 -5.68 10.27
CA PRO A 160 -15.68 -4.27 10.66
C PRO A 160 -16.31 -3.99 12.03
N SER A 161 -15.55 -3.41 12.94
CA SER A 161 -15.97 -3.16 14.32
C SER A 161 -15.15 -2.04 14.99
N HIS A 162 -15.39 -1.79 16.28
CA HIS A 162 -14.57 -0.90 17.10
C HIS A 162 -13.25 -1.53 17.60
N HIS A 163 -13.02 -2.83 17.35
CA HIS A 163 -11.90 -3.59 17.91
C HIS A 163 -11.02 -4.23 16.83
N VAL A 164 -9.74 -3.88 16.84
CA VAL A 164 -8.74 -4.39 15.90
C VAL A 164 -7.61 -5.13 16.61
N LEU A 165 -6.94 -6.01 15.88
CA LEU A 165 -5.77 -6.77 16.30
C LEU A 165 -4.57 -6.41 15.41
N THR A 166 -3.50 -5.91 16.03
CA THR A 166 -2.20 -5.71 15.37
C THR A 166 -1.34 -6.95 15.58
N THR A 167 -1.05 -7.65 14.49
CA THR A 167 -0.35 -8.93 14.47
C THR A 167 1.15 -8.74 14.30
N ALA A 168 1.56 -7.74 13.53
CA ALA A 168 2.96 -7.41 13.27
C ALA A 168 3.17 -5.90 13.14
N VAL A 169 4.38 -5.45 13.46
CA VAL A 169 4.82 -4.06 13.31
C VAL A 169 6.13 -4.06 12.52
N LYS A 170 6.26 -3.14 11.56
CA LYS A 170 7.48 -2.99 10.77
C LYS A 170 8.61 -2.43 11.62
N LYS A 171 9.83 -2.91 11.36
CA LYS A 171 11.05 -2.35 11.99
C LYS A 171 11.43 -1.01 11.39
N LYS A 172 11.18 -0.84 10.09
CA LYS A 172 11.55 0.32 9.32
C LYS A 172 10.44 0.72 8.35
N VAL A 173 10.21 2.01 8.23
CA VAL A 173 9.36 2.64 7.21
C VAL A 173 10.07 3.88 6.66
N TYR A 174 9.69 4.29 5.46
CA TYR A 174 10.26 5.47 4.80
C TYR A 174 9.21 6.56 4.70
N ILE A 175 9.64 7.82 4.77
CA ILE A 175 8.76 8.98 4.72
C ILE A 175 9.38 10.10 3.90
N GLY A 176 8.57 10.87 3.17
CA GLY A 176 9.03 12.06 2.48
C GLY A 176 7.96 13.14 2.47
N SER A 177 8.38 14.41 2.43
CA SER A 177 7.50 15.59 2.45
C SER A 177 7.76 16.50 1.26
N THR A 178 6.72 17.16 0.74
CA THR A 178 6.86 18.25 -0.23
C THR A 178 7.57 19.48 0.33
N HIS A 179 7.65 19.62 1.66
CA HIS A 179 8.34 20.71 2.34
C HIS A 179 9.71 20.27 2.86
N HIS A 180 10.76 20.94 2.41
CA HIS A 180 12.10 20.76 2.95
C HIS A 180 12.14 21.19 4.43
N SER A 181 12.83 20.42 5.28
CA SER A 181 12.92 20.66 6.73
C SER A 181 11.54 20.77 7.41
N SER A 182 10.63 19.86 7.06
CA SER A 182 9.30 19.83 7.64
C SER A 182 9.30 19.52 9.15
N LYS A 183 8.64 20.40 9.92
CA LYS A 183 8.34 20.15 11.35
C LYS A 183 7.37 18.99 11.54
N ASN A 184 6.51 18.72 10.56
CA ASN A 184 5.58 17.60 10.60
C ASN A 184 6.32 16.26 10.48
N ILE A 185 7.37 16.20 9.65
CA ILE A 185 8.29 15.05 9.61
C ILE A 185 9.00 14.85 10.96
N GLU A 186 9.50 15.91 11.60
CA GLU A 186 10.11 15.79 12.94
C GLU A 186 9.12 15.26 13.99
N ILE A 187 7.86 15.72 13.93
CA ILE A 187 6.78 15.25 14.81
C ILE A 187 6.52 13.76 14.60
N LEU A 188 6.33 13.34 13.35
CA LEU A 188 6.06 11.95 13.00
C LEU A 188 7.25 11.05 13.33
N SER A 189 8.48 11.51 13.11
CA SER A 189 9.71 10.78 13.47
C SER A 189 9.76 10.46 14.95
N LYS A 190 9.45 11.43 15.82
CA LYS A 190 9.38 11.20 17.27
C LYS A 190 8.28 10.21 17.66
N VAL A 191 7.13 10.26 16.99
CA VAL A 191 6.04 9.30 17.23
C VAL A 191 6.49 7.88 16.87
N TYR A 192 7.14 7.69 15.71
CA TYR A 192 7.61 6.37 15.27
C TYR A 192 8.78 5.85 16.12
N GLU A 193 9.71 6.72 16.52
CA GLU A 193 10.80 6.39 17.44
C GLU A 193 10.28 5.86 18.79
N GLN A 194 9.24 6.49 19.35
CA GLN A 194 8.57 6.03 20.58
C GLN A 194 7.90 4.65 20.43
N LEU A 195 7.59 4.23 19.21
CA LEU A 195 7.05 2.91 18.89
C LEU A 195 8.14 1.88 18.58
N GLY A 196 9.42 2.28 18.61
CA GLY A 196 10.55 1.43 18.25
C GLY A 196 10.63 1.14 16.74
N ILE A 197 10.08 2.03 15.91
CA ILE A 197 10.09 1.91 14.45
C ILE A 197 11.07 2.93 13.89
N GLU A 198 12.04 2.47 13.10
CA GLU A 198 12.95 3.33 12.35
C GLU A 198 12.17 4.05 11.24
N LEU A 199 12.25 5.39 11.23
CA LEU A 199 11.67 6.22 10.19
C LEU A 199 12.79 6.87 9.39
N ASP A 200 12.98 6.40 8.16
CA ASP A 200 14.02 6.92 7.27
C ASP A 200 13.44 8.00 6.37
N VAL A 201 13.99 9.21 6.49
CA VAL A 201 13.47 10.41 5.82
C VAL A 201 14.12 10.55 4.46
N MET A 202 13.31 10.47 3.42
CA MET A 202 13.70 10.62 2.02
C MET A 202 13.63 12.08 1.58
N ASP A 203 14.30 12.40 0.47
CA ASP A 203 14.38 13.77 -0.06
C ASP A 203 13.04 14.26 -0.62
N SER A 204 12.12 13.34 -0.95
CA SER A 204 10.80 13.67 -1.47
C SER A 204 9.75 12.61 -1.13
N PRO A 205 8.44 12.95 -1.15
CA PRO A 205 7.38 11.96 -0.98
C PRO A 205 7.42 10.89 -2.07
N LEU A 206 7.73 11.30 -3.31
CA LEU A 206 7.83 10.41 -4.46
C LEU A 206 8.93 9.36 -4.26
N GLU A 207 10.07 9.73 -3.67
CA GLU A 207 11.11 8.77 -3.31
C GLU A 207 10.65 7.80 -2.22
N ALA A 208 9.96 8.27 -1.18
CA ALA A 208 9.40 7.40 -0.14
C ALA A 208 8.40 6.38 -0.71
N GLU A 209 7.57 6.78 -1.67
CA GLU A 209 6.62 5.89 -2.36
C GLU A 209 7.31 4.73 -3.08
N THR A 210 8.53 4.91 -3.57
CA THR A 210 9.30 3.82 -4.19
C THR A 210 9.75 2.76 -3.18
N ARG A 211 9.84 3.08 -1.89
CA ARG A 211 10.26 2.13 -0.85
C ARG A 211 9.11 1.22 -0.39
N ASN A 212 8.25 0.82 -1.32
CA ASN A 212 7.12 -0.07 -1.12
C ASN A 212 7.36 -1.38 -1.89
N ILE A 213 7.59 -2.47 -1.16
CA ILE A 213 7.90 -3.79 -1.76
C ILE A 213 6.82 -4.28 -2.72
N SER A 214 5.55 -3.92 -2.47
CA SER A 214 4.41 -4.37 -3.27
C SER A 214 4.52 -3.94 -4.73
N LEU A 215 5.16 -2.80 -5.01
CA LEU A 215 5.36 -2.30 -6.37
C LEU A 215 6.14 -3.29 -7.22
N TYR A 216 7.12 -3.98 -6.62
CA TYR A 216 8.06 -4.85 -7.33
C TYR A 216 7.64 -6.31 -7.34
N VAL A 217 6.86 -6.74 -6.34
CA VAL A 217 6.60 -8.17 -6.12
C VAL A 217 5.18 -8.59 -6.40
N HIS A 218 4.18 -7.72 -6.25
CA HIS A 218 2.79 -8.13 -6.45
C HIS A 218 2.43 -8.39 -7.91
N PRO A 219 2.75 -7.50 -8.89
CA PRO A 219 2.37 -7.77 -10.27
C PRO A 219 2.87 -9.13 -10.80
N PRO A 220 4.14 -9.56 -10.63
CA PRO A 220 4.56 -10.88 -11.09
C PRO A 220 3.89 -12.02 -10.31
N LEU A 221 3.59 -11.82 -9.01
CA LEU A 221 2.93 -12.83 -8.18
C LEU A 221 1.44 -13.00 -8.49
N PHE A 222 0.74 -11.96 -8.95
CA PHE A 222 -0.71 -11.98 -9.11
C PHE A 222 -1.21 -11.86 -10.56
N MET A 223 -0.46 -11.19 -11.44
CA MET A 223 -0.85 -10.91 -12.83
C MET A 223 -0.19 -11.89 -13.81
N ASN A 224 -0.21 -13.17 -13.45
CA ASN A 224 0.24 -14.30 -14.28
C ASN A 224 -0.89 -15.34 -14.40
N ASP A 225 -0.82 -16.20 -15.42
CA ASP A 225 -1.88 -17.17 -15.73
C ASP A 225 -2.22 -18.09 -14.54
N PHE A 226 -1.24 -18.53 -13.76
CA PHE A 226 -1.48 -19.39 -12.60
C PHE A 226 -2.33 -18.68 -11.56
N SER A 227 -1.92 -17.49 -11.14
CA SER A 227 -2.60 -16.74 -10.08
C SER A 227 -3.97 -16.25 -10.55
N LEU A 228 -4.07 -15.76 -11.78
CA LEU A 228 -5.34 -15.33 -12.34
C LEU A 228 -6.32 -16.50 -12.46
N ASN A 229 -5.88 -17.69 -12.89
CA ASN A 229 -6.75 -18.86 -12.89
C ASN A 229 -7.15 -19.30 -11.47
N ALA A 230 -6.29 -19.09 -10.46
CA ALA A 230 -6.66 -19.36 -9.07
C ALA A 230 -7.66 -18.34 -8.49
N ILE A 231 -7.62 -17.08 -8.94
CA ILE A 231 -8.55 -16.00 -8.53
C ILE A 231 -9.91 -16.14 -9.22
N PHE A 232 -9.89 -16.29 -10.54
CA PHE A 232 -11.05 -16.20 -11.42
C PHE A 232 -11.63 -17.56 -11.82
N GLY A 233 -10.87 -18.65 -11.68
CA GLY A 233 -11.27 -19.97 -12.16
C GLY A 233 -11.79 -20.91 -11.07
N ASP A 234 -12.36 -22.03 -11.55
CA ASP A 234 -12.88 -23.12 -10.73
C ASP A 234 -11.78 -24.10 -10.27
N VAL A 235 -10.72 -23.56 -9.68
CA VAL A 235 -9.68 -24.39 -9.05
C VAL A 235 -10.19 -24.86 -7.69
N ASN A 236 -10.49 -26.15 -7.55
CA ASN A 236 -11.02 -26.74 -6.30
C ASN A 236 -9.98 -26.81 -5.16
N ASN A 237 -8.69 -26.83 -5.50
CA ASN A 237 -7.62 -26.93 -4.52
C ASN A 237 -7.11 -25.53 -4.12
N LYS A 238 -6.87 -25.31 -2.82
CA LYS A 238 -6.28 -24.06 -2.32
C LYS A 238 -4.92 -23.81 -2.98
N LYS A 239 -4.72 -22.60 -3.46
CA LYS A 239 -3.45 -22.11 -4.02
C LYS A 239 -2.88 -21.02 -3.13
N TYR A 240 -1.55 -20.92 -3.12
CA TYR A 240 -0.83 -20.03 -2.21
C TYR A 240 0.08 -19.08 -2.99
N VAL A 241 0.12 -17.83 -2.58
CA VAL A 241 0.85 -16.76 -3.27
C VAL A 241 2.36 -17.04 -3.28
N TYR A 242 2.89 -17.54 -2.17
CA TYR A 242 4.33 -17.62 -1.93
C TYR A 242 4.91 -19.03 -2.03
N LYS A 243 4.14 -20.00 -2.53
CA LYS A 243 4.65 -21.37 -2.75
C LYS A 243 5.20 -21.54 -4.17
N ILE A 244 6.07 -22.54 -4.31
CA ILE A 244 6.59 -22.99 -5.62
C ILE A 244 5.47 -23.76 -6.36
N TYR A 245 5.51 -23.74 -7.69
CA TYR A 245 4.63 -24.57 -8.51
C TYR A 245 4.73 -26.06 -8.14
N PRO A 246 3.60 -26.81 -8.02
CA PRO A 246 2.23 -26.47 -8.43
C PRO A 246 1.34 -25.87 -7.32
N GLU A 247 1.87 -25.61 -6.12
CA GLU A 247 1.11 -25.07 -5.00
C GLU A 247 0.92 -23.55 -5.08
N GLY A 248 1.88 -22.87 -5.71
CA GLY A 248 1.85 -21.44 -5.97
C GLY A 248 2.49 -21.05 -7.31
N PRO A 249 2.54 -19.75 -7.63
CA PRO A 249 2.99 -19.26 -8.94
C PRO A 249 4.51 -19.22 -9.10
N ILE A 250 5.29 -19.38 -8.02
CA ILE A 250 6.74 -19.15 -8.06
C ILE A 250 7.43 -20.18 -8.94
N THR A 251 8.04 -19.68 -10.01
CA THR A 251 8.84 -20.42 -10.99
C THR A 251 10.01 -19.53 -11.45
N GLN A 252 10.98 -20.10 -12.17
CA GLN A 252 12.07 -19.32 -12.78
C GLN A 252 11.54 -18.22 -13.72
N TYR A 253 10.43 -18.46 -14.42
CA TYR A 253 9.85 -17.50 -15.35
C TYR A 253 9.22 -16.31 -14.62
N LEU A 254 8.54 -16.58 -13.50
CA LEU A 254 8.01 -15.52 -12.63
C LEU A 254 9.14 -14.65 -12.08
N ILE A 255 10.24 -15.26 -11.63
CA ILE A 255 11.39 -14.52 -11.10
C ILE A 255 12.07 -13.67 -12.17
N ARG A 256 12.17 -14.17 -13.41
CA ARG A 256 12.61 -13.37 -14.55
C ARG A 256 11.72 -12.16 -14.76
N ASP A 257 10.40 -12.35 -14.83
CA ASP A 257 9.46 -11.25 -15.02
C ASP A 257 9.53 -10.23 -13.86
N MET A 258 9.71 -10.69 -12.62
CA MET A 258 9.92 -9.83 -11.46
C MET A 258 11.19 -8.97 -11.58
N LEU A 259 12.31 -9.58 -11.98
CA LEU A 259 13.57 -8.87 -12.18
C LEU A 259 13.45 -7.85 -13.32
N SER A 260 12.85 -8.24 -14.45
CA SER A 260 12.65 -7.35 -15.59
C SER A 260 11.77 -6.16 -15.24
N GLN A 261 10.64 -6.38 -14.56
CA GLN A 261 9.79 -5.28 -14.11
C GLN A 261 10.52 -4.35 -13.13
N TRP A 262 11.29 -4.89 -12.19
CA TRP A 262 12.09 -4.06 -11.29
C TRP A 262 13.07 -3.18 -12.07
N LYS A 263 13.78 -3.72 -13.08
CA LYS A 263 14.67 -2.94 -13.96
C LYS A 263 13.92 -1.85 -14.72
N GLU A 264 12.75 -2.15 -15.28
CA GLU A 264 11.90 -1.16 -15.95
C GLU A 264 11.51 -0.01 -15.00
N ILE A 265 11.13 -0.33 -13.76
CA ILE A 265 10.86 0.71 -12.76
C ILE A 265 12.13 1.49 -12.41
N MET A 266 13.29 0.84 -12.27
CA MET A 266 14.54 1.54 -11.96
C MET A 266 14.92 2.55 -13.07
N ASN A 267 14.69 2.21 -14.34
CA ASN A 267 14.90 3.14 -15.46
C ASN A 267 14.00 4.37 -15.31
N VAL A 268 12.71 4.17 -15.01
CA VAL A 268 11.77 5.27 -14.74
C VAL A 268 12.23 6.15 -13.58
N LEU A 269 12.74 5.55 -12.50
CA LEU A 269 13.26 6.31 -11.36
C LEU A 269 14.50 7.14 -11.72
N GLU A 270 15.40 6.59 -12.54
CA GLU A 270 16.61 7.27 -12.99
C GLU A 270 16.27 8.52 -13.82
N GLU A 271 15.31 8.42 -14.75
CA GLU A 271 14.84 9.55 -15.57
C GLU A 271 14.32 10.74 -14.72
N ILE A 272 13.73 10.45 -13.55
CA ILE A 272 13.24 11.47 -12.62
C ILE A 272 14.23 11.77 -11.47
N ASN A 273 15.46 11.27 -11.56
CA ASN A 273 16.54 11.44 -10.59
C ASN A 273 16.19 10.97 -9.17
N ILE A 274 15.47 9.87 -9.05
CA ILE A 274 15.23 9.17 -7.78
C ILE A 274 16.23 8.03 -7.65
N LYS A 275 16.79 7.87 -6.45
CA LYS A 275 17.76 6.83 -6.17
C LYS A 275 17.17 5.43 -6.39
N SER A 276 17.85 4.66 -7.24
CA SER A 276 17.53 3.26 -7.50
C SER A 276 17.64 2.42 -6.22
N ILE A 277 16.87 1.33 -6.19
CA ILE A 277 16.76 0.44 -5.04
C ILE A 277 17.50 -0.85 -5.33
N ASN A 278 18.30 -1.34 -4.38
CA ASN A 278 18.76 -2.72 -4.40
C ASN A 278 17.62 -3.64 -3.93
N LEU A 279 16.97 -4.34 -4.89
CA LEU A 279 15.76 -5.13 -4.61
C LEU A 279 16.01 -6.24 -3.59
N LEU A 280 17.10 -7.01 -3.74
CA LEU A 280 17.37 -8.14 -2.85
C LEU A 280 17.67 -7.67 -1.42
N LYS A 281 18.44 -6.59 -1.28
CA LYS A 281 18.69 -5.94 0.01
C LYS A 281 17.39 -5.45 0.62
N PHE A 282 16.58 -4.73 -0.15
CA PHE A 282 15.29 -4.21 0.32
C PHE A 282 14.33 -5.34 0.76
N MET A 283 14.28 -6.44 0.02
CA MET A 283 13.47 -7.63 0.36
C MET A 283 13.94 -8.34 1.64
N THR A 284 15.23 -8.28 1.96
CA THR A 284 15.86 -9.05 3.04
C THR A 284 16.03 -8.24 4.32
N ASP A 285 16.51 -7.00 4.21
CA ASP A 285 16.85 -6.18 5.37
C ASP A 285 15.62 -5.42 5.91
N ASP A 286 14.78 -4.90 5.02
CA ASP A 286 13.66 -4.02 5.40
C ASP A 286 12.31 -4.73 5.45
N ASN A 287 12.24 -5.95 4.91
CA ASN A 287 11.01 -6.75 4.88
C ASN A 287 11.17 -8.03 5.69
N TYR A 288 11.55 -9.14 5.05
CA TYR A 288 11.65 -10.43 5.74
C TYR A 288 13.06 -10.98 5.61
N PRO A 289 13.80 -11.13 6.74
CA PRO A 289 15.17 -11.60 6.71
C PRO A 289 15.22 -13.07 6.32
N VAL A 290 16.37 -13.47 5.77
CA VAL A 290 16.74 -14.89 5.60
C VAL A 290 18.04 -15.18 6.34
N ARG A 291 18.34 -16.46 6.50
CA ARG A 291 19.62 -16.94 7.05
C ARG A 291 20.75 -16.59 6.08
N LEU A 292 21.91 -16.19 6.62
CA LEU A 292 23.06 -15.76 5.79
C LEU A 292 23.70 -16.93 5.04
N GLU A 293 23.44 -18.15 5.52
CA GLU A 293 23.77 -19.41 4.87
C GLU A 293 23.00 -19.60 3.56
N SER A 294 21.79 -19.02 3.45
CA SER A 294 21.00 -19.03 2.21
C SER A 294 21.41 -17.90 1.26
N LEU A 295 21.65 -16.70 1.79
CA LEU A 295 22.06 -15.53 1.02
C LEU A 295 23.19 -14.79 1.71
N SER A 296 24.36 -14.76 1.06
CA SER A 296 25.52 -14.08 1.62
C SER A 296 25.33 -12.57 1.64
N ARG A 297 25.98 -11.88 2.60
CA ARG A 297 25.98 -10.41 2.63
C ARG A 297 26.62 -9.80 1.39
N GLN A 298 27.65 -10.46 0.83
CA GLN A 298 28.30 -10.00 -0.39
C GLN A 298 27.33 -9.97 -1.58
N ASP A 299 26.54 -11.03 -1.76
CA ASP A 299 25.54 -11.12 -2.84
C ASP A 299 24.42 -10.11 -2.66
N ILE A 300 23.95 -9.92 -1.41
CA ILE A 300 22.92 -8.93 -1.09
C ILE A 300 23.40 -7.51 -1.43
N GLU A 301 24.59 -7.12 -0.97
CA GLU A 301 25.12 -5.75 -1.21
C GLU A 301 25.47 -5.52 -2.69
N SER A 302 25.99 -6.55 -3.37
CA SER A 302 26.46 -6.43 -4.76
C SER A 302 25.34 -6.63 -5.80
N PHE A 303 24.12 -6.97 -5.38
CA PHE A 303 23.02 -7.45 -6.24
C PHE A 303 22.85 -6.64 -7.53
N ASN A 304 22.86 -5.31 -7.47
CA ASN A 304 22.65 -4.44 -8.63
C ASN A 304 23.76 -4.55 -9.68
N HIS A 305 24.94 -5.03 -9.31
CA HIS A 305 26.12 -5.18 -10.16
C HIS A 305 26.33 -6.63 -10.62
N LEU A 306 25.48 -7.56 -10.20
CA LEU A 306 25.58 -8.96 -10.60
C LEU A 306 24.98 -9.18 -11.99
N GLU A 307 25.46 -10.23 -12.66
CA GLU A 307 24.89 -10.71 -13.91
C GLU A 307 23.42 -11.09 -13.75
N THR A 308 22.62 -10.88 -14.81
CA THR A 308 21.16 -11.05 -14.77
C THR A 308 20.74 -12.45 -14.29
N ILE A 309 21.39 -13.51 -14.78
CA ILE A 309 21.08 -14.88 -14.35
C ILE A 309 21.39 -15.07 -12.85
N HIS A 310 22.43 -14.43 -12.34
CA HIS A 310 22.77 -14.49 -10.92
C HIS A 310 21.74 -13.73 -10.09
N GLN A 311 21.28 -12.56 -10.55
CA GLN A 311 20.18 -11.83 -9.92
C GLN A 311 18.88 -12.67 -9.87
N GLU A 312 18.50 -13.31 -10.97
CA GLU A 312 17.36 -14.24 -11.03
C GLU A 312 17.54 -15.39 -10.02
N TYR A 313 18.73 -15.99 -9.97
CA TYR A 313 19.02 -17.08 -9.06
C TYR A 313 18.88 -16.68 -7.58
N LEU A 314 19.42 -15.53 -7.17
CA LEU A 314 19.33 -15.05 -5.80
C LEU A 314 17.90 -14.68 -5.39
N LEU A 315 17.12 -14.09 -6.30
CA LEU A 315 15.69 -13.84 -6.05
C LEU A 315 14.92 -15.14 -5.88
N TYR A 316 15.21 -16.17 -6.69
CA TYR A 316 14.61 -17.50 -6.52
C TYR A 316 14.98 -18.10 -5.17
N ILE A 317 16.28 -18.10 -4.79
CA ILE A 317 16.74 -18.55 -3.47
C ILE A 317 16.01 -17.81 -2.35
N ARG A 318 15.87 -16.49 -2.45
CA ARG A 318 15.17 -15.66 -1.47
C ARG A 318 13.76 -16.19 -1.22
N TYR A 319 12.99 -16.45 -2.27
CA TYR A 319 11.63 -16.97 -2.13
C TYR A 319 11.60 -18.40 -1.57
N THR A 320 12.51 -19.27 -2.02
CA THR A 320 12.57 -20.64 -1.48
C THR A 320 12.94 -20.68 0.00
N SER A 321 13.80 -19.75 0.44
CA SER A 321 14.24 -19.61 1.84
C SER A 321 13.15 -19.11 2.78
N LEU A 322 12.04 -18.60 2.23
CA LEU A 322 10.89 -18.09 2.97
C LEU A 322 9.63 -18.95 2.74
N LEU A 323 9.79 -20.19 2.24
CA LEU A 323 8.68 -21.14 2.23
C LEU A 323 8.18 -21.45 3.64
N MET A 324 9.11 -21.43 4.58
CA MET A 324 8.92 -21.49 6.03
C MET A 324 9.57 -20.28 6.68
N ASP A 325 9.18 -19.93 7.90
CA ASP A 325 9.86 -18.88 8.66
C ASP A 325 11.15 -19.48 9.24
N PRO A 326 12.35 -19.10 8.73
CA PRO A 326 13.60 -19.71 9.15
C PRO A 326 14.05 -19.26 10.55
N PHE A 327 13.30 -18.39 11.21
CA PHE A 327 13.52 -17.92 12.58
C PHE A 327 12.45 -18.38 13.57
N SER A 328 11.38 -19.03 13.09
CA SER A 328 10.41 -19.66 13.97
C SER A 328 11.03 -20.84 14.73
N GLU A 329 10.51 -21.14 15.92
CA GLU A 329 10.88 -22.36 16.64
C GLU A 329 10.25 -23.56 15.91
N PRO A 330 11.04 -24.57 15.53
CA PRO A 330 10.48 -25.76 14.90
C PRO A 330 9.66 -26.59 15.89
N ASP A 331 8.66 -27.31 15.38
CA ASP A 331 7.90 -28.28 16.15
C ASP A 331 8.74 -29.51 16.54
N GLU A 332 8.14 -30.44 17.29
CA GLU A 332 8.78 -31.69 17.73
C GLU A 332 9.28 -32.59 16.57
N ASN A 333 8.78 -32.36 15.35
CA ASN A 333 9.18 -33.08 14.14
C ASN A 333 10.20 -32.28 13.30
N GLY A 334 10.69 -31.14 13.80
CA GLY A 334 11.63 -30.27 13.10
C GLY A 334 10.99 -29.38 12.03
N ARG A 335 9.66 -29.21 12.03
CA ARG A 335 8.95 -28.38 11.05
C ARG A 335 8.82 -26.95 11.54
N TYR A 336 9.26 -26.02 10.71
CA TYR A 336 9.11 -24.59 10.95
C TYR A 336 7.69 -24.12 10.58
N PHE A 337 7.31 -22.93 11.06
CA PHE A 337 6.05 -22.29 10.70
C PHE A 337 5.94 -22.10 9.18
N ASP A 338 4.81 -22.52 8.58
CA ASP A 338 4.57 -22.40 7.14
C ASP A 338 4.26 -20.95 6.74
N PHE A 339 5.32 -20.19 6.54
CA PHE A 339 5.26 -18.77 6.17
C PHE A 339 4.68 -18.55 4.76
N SER A 340 4.79 -19.54 3.87
CA SER A 340 4.28 -19.46 2.51
C SER A 340 2.79 -19.72 2.35
N ALA A 341 2.10 -20.16 3.39
CA ALA A 341 0.68 -20.54 3.37
C ALA A 341 -0.30 -19.35 3.29
N VAL A 342 0.01 -18.33 2.48
CA VAL A 342 -0.89 -17.19 2.21
C VAL A 342 -1.81 -17.55 1.04
N PRO A 343 -3.13 -17.75 1.27
CA PRO A 343 -4.02 -18.21 0.23
C PRO A 343 -4.30 -17.11 -0.81
N ILE A 344 -4.37 -17.52 -2.08
CA ILE A 344 -4.90 -16.67 -3.14
C ILE A 344 -6.40 -16.54 -2.93
N ARG A 345 -6.89 -15.31 -2.76
CA ARG A 345 -8.32 -15.02 -2.59
C ARG A 345 -9.01 -15.11 -3.95
N LYS A 346 -10.22 -15.65 -3.96
CA LYS A 346 -11.06 -15.72 -5.15
C LYS A 346 -11.92 -14.48 -5.29
N MET A 347 -12.58 -14.36 -6.44
CA MET A 347 -13.73 -13.48 -6.60
C MET A 347 -14.76 -13.72 -5.49
N PHE A 348 -15.48 -12.68 -5.12
CA PHE A 348 -16.48 -12.73 -4.07
C PHE A 348 -17.64 -11.78 -4.41
N VAL A 349 -18.82 -12.10 -3.91
CA VAL A 349 -19.95 -11.15 -3.95
C VAL A 349 -19.74 -10.15 -2.83
N ASN A 350 -19.58 -8.87 -3.18
CA ASN A 350 -19.46 -7.79 -2.22
C ASN A 350 -20.78 -7.56 -1.49
N ARG A 351 -20.78 -6.69 -0.47
CA ARG A 351 -21.97 -6.51 0.36
C ARG A 351 -23.09 -5.75 -0.38
N GLU A 352 -22.74 -5.06 -1.46
CA GLU A 352 -23.65 -4.39 -2.38
C GLU A 352 -24.28 -5.36 -3.42
N GLY A 353 -23.90 -6.65 -3.39
CA GLY A 353 -24.48 -7.70 -4.24
C GLY A 353 -23.79 -7.89 -5.59
N PHE A 354 -22.67 -7.19 -5.84
CA PHE A 354 -21.89 -7.33 -7.06
C PHE A 354 -20.76 -8.34 -6.88
N LEU A 355 -20.53 -9.17 -7.89
CA LEU A 355 -19.27 -9.92 -8.01
C LEU A 355 -18.11 -8.91 -8.13
N ASP A 356 -17.10 -9.07 -7.29
CA ASP A 356 -15.94 -8.19 -7.22
C ASP A 356 -14.65 -8.99 -7.14
N ILE A 357 -13.57 -8.31 -7.50
CA ILE A 357 -12.22 -8.84 -7.56
C ILE A 357 -11.54 -8.55 -6.22
N PRO A 358 -10.83 -9.53 -5.62
CA PRO A 358 -10.06 -9.29 -4.41
C PRO A 358 -9.04 -8.15 -4.62
N ARG A 359 -8.71 -7.49 -3.51
CA ARG A 359 -7.72 -6.40 -3.45
C ARG A 359 -6.45 -6.68 -4.27
N MET A 360 -5.93 -7.89 -4.20
CA MET A 360 -4.86 -8.38 -5.08
C MET A 360 -5.52 -9.29 -6.14
N PRO A 361 -5.55 -8.90 -7.43
CA PRO A 361 -4.70 -7.90 -8.07
C PRO A 361 -5.38 -6.53 -8.33
N LYS A 362 -6.62 -6.28 -7.86
CA LYS A 362 -7.36 -5.05 -8.20
C LYS A 362 -6.59 -3.75 -7.94
N GLU A 363 -5.98 -3.61 -6.76
CA GLU A 363 -5.12 -2.45 -6.47
C GLU A 363 -3.81 -2.49 -7.25
N ASP A 364 -3.23 -3.67 -7.44
CA ASP A 364 -1.96 -3.83 -8.16
C ASP A 364 -2.12 -3.45 -9.65
N TYR A 365 -3.31 -3.66 -10.23
CA TYR A 365 -3.68 -3.19 -11.56
C TYR A 365 -3.64 -1.65 -11.66
N TYR A 366 -4.23 -0.93 -10.69
CA TYR A 366 -4.11 0.52 -10.63
C TYR A 366 -2.64 0.94 -10.54
N ARG A 367 -1.88 0.38 -9.60
CA ARG A 367 -0.47 0.73 -9.38
C ARG A 367 0.37 0.58 -10.65
N ILE A 368 0.24 -0.56 -11.32
CA ILE A 368 1.05 -0.88 -12.48
C ILE A 368 0.64 -0.06 -13.70
N LYS A 369 -0.65 0.31 -13.84
CA LYS A 369 -1.13 1.26 -14.86
C LYS A 369 -0.59 2.67 -14.64
N ILE A 370 -0.52 3.13 -13.39
CA ILE A 370 0.12 4.41 -13.08
C ILE A 370 1.60 4.40 -13.47
N ILE A 371 2.34 3.35 -13.09
CA ILE A 371 3.76 3.20 -13.48
C ILE A 371 3.92 3.16 -15.00
N GLN A 372 3.09 2.39 -15.71
CA GLN A 372 3.09 2.32 -17.18
C GLN A 372 2.87 3.70 -17.80
N GLY A 373 1.89 4.46 -17.31
CA GLY A 373 1.60 5.80 -17.84
C GLY A 373 2.73 6.79 -17.58
N ILE A 374 3.38 6.74 -16.40
CA ILE A 374 4.57 7.53 -16.12
C ILE A 374 5.73 7.13 -17.04
N ALA A 375 5.97 5.83 -17.24
CA ALA A 375 7.01 5.34 -18.14
C ALA A 375 6.81 5.86 -19.57
N ARG A 376 5.58 5.78 -20.09
CA ARG A 376 5.21 6.31 -21.41
C ARG A 376 5.38 7.82 -21.50
N TYR A 377 5.05 8.57 -20.44
CA TYR A 377 5.25 10.01 -20.39
C TYR A 377 6.73 10.41 -20.47
N LEU A 378 7.63 9.55 -19.96
CA LEU A 378 9.07 9.74 -19.96
C LEU A 378 9.76 9.06 -21.16
N ASP A 379 9.00 8.56 -22.14
CA ASP A 379 9.52 7.79 -23.27
C ASP A 379 10.36 6.55 -22.88
N SER A 380 10.08 5.97 -21.69
CA SER A 380 10.73 4.75 -21.20
C SER A 380 9.93 3.50 -21.57
N GLU A 381 10.60 2.52 -22.17
CA GLU A 381 10.00 1.21 -22.47
C GLU A 381 9.73 0.39 -21.20
N CYS A 382 8.58 -0.29 -21.17
CA CYS A 382 8.19 -1.16 -20.06
C CYS A 382 7.45 -2.44 -20.52
N PRO A 383 8.08 -3.28 -21.37
CA PRO A 383 7.41 -4.42 -22.00
C PRO A 383 6.91 -5.50 -21.01
N THR A 384 7.58 -5.68 -19.87
CA THR A 384 7.15 -6.63 -18.84
C THR A 384 5.92 -6.10 -18.11
N ILE A 385 5.88 -4.81 -17.82
CA ILE A 385 4.69 -4.14 -17.30
C ILE A 385 3.52 -4.24 -18.29
N ASP A 386 3.75 -3.97 -19.59
CA ASP A 386 2.75 -4.13 -20.64
C ASP A 386 2.19 -5.56 -20.69
N LYS A 387 3.06 -6.56 -20.55
CA LYS A 387 2.67 -7.97 -20.46
C LYS A 387 1.72 -8.23 -19.29
N PHE A 388 2.04 -7.80 -18.07
CA PHE A 388 1.17 -8.01 -16.90
C PHE A 388 -0.20 -7.37 -17.09
N ILE A 389 -0.24 -6.12 -17.55
CA ILE A 389 -1.47 -5.38 -17.79
C ILE A 389 -2.33 -6.11 -18.81
N LYS A 390 -1.74 -6.51 -19.94
CA LYS A 390 -2.45 -7.25 -20.99
C LYS A 390 -3.00 -8.58 -20.48
N THR A 391 -2.22 -9.32 -19.69
CA THR A 391 -2.62 -10.61 -19.11
C THR A 391 -3.81 -10.44 -18.16
N TYR A 392 -3.79 -9.42 -17.30
CA TYR A 392 -4.92 -9.13 -16.40
C TYR A 392 -6.15 -8.61 -17.15
N GLU A 393 -6.00 -7.63 -18.03
CA GLU A 393 -7.10 -7.04 -18.80
C GLU A 393 -7.80 -8.09 -19.68
N SER A 394 -7.02 -8.97 -20.33
CA SER A 394 -7.59 -10.08 -21.10
C SER A 394 -8.42 -11.02 -20.22
N LYS A 395 -7.95 -11.30 -18.99
CA LYS A 395 -8.66 -12.18 -18.06
C LYS A 395 -9.94 -11.57 -17.53
N ILE A 396 -9.95 -10.29 -17.13
CA ILE A 396 -11.18 -9.67 -16.61
C ILE A 396 -12.25 -9.56 -17.71
N VAL A 397 -11.85 -9.34 -18.97
CA VAL A 397 -12.77 -9.35 -20.11
C VAL A 397 -13.35 -10.73 -20.36
N GLU A 398 -12.52 -11.79 -20.37
CA GLU A 398 -12.96 -13.18 -20.48
C GLU A 398 -13.97 -13.53 -19.37
N VAL A 399 -13.66 -13.15 -18.13
CA VAL A 399 -14.52 -13.44 -16.97
C VAL A 399 -15.83 -12.68 -17.06
N ALA A 400 -15.80 -11.39 -17.40
CA ALA A 400 -17.01 -10.59 -17.57
C ALA A 400 -17.97 -11.18 -18.61
N GLN A 401 -17.44 -11.66 -19.74
CA GLN A 401 -18.23 -12.34 -20.78
C GLN A 401 -18.82 -13.67 -20.30
N SER A 402 -18.09 -14.42 -19.47
CA SER A 402 -18.61 -15.68 -18.91
C SER A 402 -19.66 -15.49 -17.79
N HIS A 403 -19.78 -14.27 -17.24
CA HIS A 403 -20.69 -13.93 -16.13
C HIS A 403 -21.72 -12.85 -16.54
N GLU A 404 -22.15 -12.80 -17.81
CA GLU A 404 -23.09 -11.80 -18.35
C GLU A 404 -24.44 -11.70 -17.61
N ASN A 405 -24.83 -12.76 -16.88
CA ASN A 405 -26.08 -12.80 -16.11
C ASN A 405 -25.90 -12.38 -14.64
N GLU A 406 -24.70 -12.00 -14.23
CA GLU A 406 -24.39 -11.56 -12.86
C GLU A 406 -24.19 -10.05 -12.78
N LEU A 407 -24.39 -9.49 -11.58
CA LEU A 407 -24.05 -8.09 -11.32
C LEU A 407 -22.54 -7.99 -11.10
N LEU A 408 -21.81 -7.36 -12.03
CA LEU A 408 -20.37 -7.19 -11.94
C LEU A 408 -20.02 -5.79 -11.42
N SER A 409 -19.04 -5.72 -10.53
CA SER A 409 -18.45 -4.43 -10.12
C SER A 409 -17.59 -3.83 -11.22
N ASP A 410 -17.26 -2.54 -11.10
CA ASP A 410 -16.36 -1.82 -12.02
C ASP A 410 -14.93 -2.40 -12.07
N GLY A 411 -14.58 -3.32 -11.16
CA GLY A 411 -13.33 -4.06 -11.20
C GLY A 411 -13.16 -4.93 -12.46
N PHE A 412 -14.27 -5.31 -13.11
CA PHE A 412 -14.26 -6.08 -14.35
C PHE A 412 -14.19 -5.23 -15.62
N VAL A 413 -14.20 -3.90 -15.47
CA VAL A 413 -14.08 -2.95 -16.58
C VAL A 413 -12.60 -2.59 -16.77
N VAL A 414 -12.12 -2.59 -18.02
CA VAL A 414 -10.78 -2.10 -18.34
C VAL A 414 -10.72 -0.59 -18.08
N GLN A 415 -9.81 -0.18 -17.21
CA GLN A 415 -9.67 1.21 -16.78
C GLN A 415 -8.43 1.84 -17.43
N SER A 416 -8.54 3.08 -17.90
CA SER A 416 -7.38 3.84 -18.39
C SER A 416 -6.66 4.61 -17.29
N PHE A 417 -7.42 5.13 -16.31
CA PHE A 417 -6.95 6.05 -15.27
C PHE A 417 -6.29 7.32 -15.84
N ASP A 418 -6.76 7.78 -17.02
CA ASP A 418 -6.14 8.91 -17.73
C ASP A 418 -6.18 10.22 -16.92
N GLU A 419 -7.24 10.48 -16.17
CA GLU A 419 -7.38 11.69 -15.34
C GLU A 419 -6.29 11.74 -14.26
N ASP A 420 -6.13 10.64 -13.52
CA ASP A 420 -5.06 10.47 -12.53
C ASP A 420 -3.68 10.61 -13.16
N LEU A 421 -3.45 9.91 -14.28
CA LEU A 421 -2.18 9.95 -15.02
C LEU A 421 -1.84 11.37 -15.48
N ASN A 422 -2.80 12.11 -16.02
CA ASN A 422 -2.59 13.49 -16.47
C ASN A 422 -2.20 14.40 -15.31
N MET A 423 -2.84 14.26 -14.15
CA MET A 423 -2.51 15.02 -12.95
C MET A 423 -1.09 14.68 -12.44
N ILE A 424 -0.76 13.40 -12.37
CA ILE A 424 0.55 12.91 -11.92
C ILE A 424 1.67 13.40 -12.86
N CYS A 425 1.54 13.14 -14.16
CA CYS A 425 2.55 13.49 -15.15
C CYS A 425 2.74 15.01 -15.26
N SER A 426 1.67 15.80 -15.08
CA SER A 426 1.78 17.26 -15.02
C SER A 426 2.69 17.74 -13.87
N GLU A 427 2.60 17.13 -12.68
CA GLU A 427 3.45 17.48 -11.54
C GLU A 427 4.89 16.94 -11.67
N ILE A 428 5.05 15.74 -12.23
CA ILE A 428 6.37 15.20 -12.58
C ILE A 428 7.07 16.13 -13.58
N GLY A 429 6.37 16.54 -14.65
CA GLY A 429 6.89 17.44 -15.67
C GLY A 429 7.36 18.79 -15.10
N LYS A 430 6.62 19.38 -14.15
CA LYS A 430 7.04 20.60 -13.44
C LYS A 430 8.36 20.39 -12.69
N SER A 431 8.53 19.23 -12.07
CA SER A 431 9.72 18.89 -11.27
C SER A 431 10.96 18.70 -12.16
N ILE A 432 10.80 18.12 -13.35
CA ILE A 432 11.87 17.97 -14.35
C ILE A 432 12.23 19.35 -14.96
N GLY A 433 11.24 20.12 -15.40
CA GLY A 433 11.46 21.43 -16.04
C GLY A 433 12.11 22.47 -15.13
N THR A 434 11.81 22.44 -13.82
CA THR A 434 12.44 23.36 -12.85
C THR A 434 13.94 23.06 -12.66
N LYS A 435 14.40 21.84 -12.98
CA LYS A 435 15.80 21.44 -12.85
C LYS A 435 16.64 21.72 -14.10
N GLN A 436 16.07 21.76 -15.30
CA GLN A 436 16.79 22.19 -16.52
C GLN A 436 17.13 23.70 -16.52
N LEU A 437 16.51 24.48 -15.63
CA LEU A 437 16.71 25.92 -15.48
C LEU A 437 17.68 26.30 -14.35
N LYS A 438 18.25 25.32 -13.64
CA LYS A 438 19.35 25.50 -12.66
C LYS A 438 20.62 24.88 -13.21
#